data_AF-A0A450TF33-F1
#
_entry.id   AF-A0A450TF33-F1
#
_cell.length_a   1.000
_cell.length_b   1.000
_cell.length_c   1.000
_cell.angle_alpha   90.00
_cell.angle_beta   90.00
_cell.angle_gamma   90.00
#
_symmetry.space_group_name_H-M   'P 1'
#
loop_
_entity.id
_entity.type
_entity.pdbx_description
1 polymer ?
#
loop_
_entity_poly.entity_id
_entity_poly.type
_entity_poly.pdbx_seq_one_letter_code
_entity_poly.pdbx_strand_id
1 'polypeptide(L)'
;MRVVFDTNTVISALLFGVTLDMVRALGIDGCDWFPGFSDGAAESDPRLSDGLSRLAEILKEKGGKLPDNGLDDSENRQLAGTHRPSGIAALIGLGLGRRFGEG
;
A
#
# COMPACT_ATOMS: atom_id res chain seq x y z
N MET A 1 5.38 -19.11 -32.31
CA MET A 1 5.14 -18.89 -30.86
C MET A 1 4.53 -17.49 -30.72
N ARG A 2 3.23 -17.39 -30.44
CA ARG A 2 2.50 -16.12 -30.36
C ARG A 2 2.17 -15.93 -28.88
N VAL A 3 2.90 -15.05 -28.20
CA VAL A 3 2.57 -14.69 -26.82
C VAL A 3 1.32 -13.81 -26.91
N VAL A 4 0.17 -14.39 -26.63
CA VAL A 4 -1.08 -13.66 -26.49
C VAL A 4 -1.14 -13.21 -25.03
N PHE A 5 -0.84 -11.94 -24.78
CA PHE A 5 -1.15 -11.34 -23.49
C PHE A 5 -2.66 -11.08 -23.46
N ASP A 6 -3.38 -11.87 -22.66
CA ASP A 6 -4.79 -11.61 -22.38
C ASP A 6 -4.89 -10.25 -21.64
N THR A 7 -5.88 -9.45 -22.03
CA THR A 7 -6.16 -8.13 -21.44
C THR A 7 -6.35 -8.22 -19.92
N ASN A 8 -6.81 -9.36 -19.40
CA ASN A 8 -6.93 -9.64 -17.97
C ASN A 8 -5.58 -9.79 -17.25
N THR A 9 -4.56 -10.35 -17.91
CA THR A 9 -3.20 -10.48 -17.36
C THR A 9 -2.50 -9.12 -17.30
N VAL A 10 -2.76 -8.24 -18.26
CA VAL A 10 -2.19 -6.88 -18.30
C VAL A 10 -2.82 -5.97 -17.25
N ILE A 11 -4.12 -6.12 -16.97
CA ILE A 11 -4.81 -5.37 -15.89
C ILE A 11 -4.36 -5.84 -14.51
N SER A 12 -4.08 -7.14 -14.34
CA SER A 12 -3.50 -7.66 -13.09
C SER A 12 -2.06 -7.18 -12.86
N ALA A 13 -1.31 -6.90 -13.94
CA ALA A 13 0.07 -6.43 -13.91
C ALA A 13 0.21 -4.90 -13.76
N LEU A 14 -0.86 -4.12 -14.00
CA LEU A 14 -0.87 -2.66 -13.81
C LEU A 14 -1.65 -2.28 -12.54
N LEU A 15 -1.22 -1.23 -11.84
CA LEU A 15 -1.74 -0.72 -10.56
C LEU A 15 -1.74 -1.72 -9.38
N PHE A 16 -2.38 -2.88 -9.53
CA PHE A 16 -2.48 -3.92 -8.49
C PHE A 16 -1.14 -4.60 -8.20
N GLY A 17 -0.28 -4.79 -9.21
CA GLY A 17 1.07 -5.34 -9.02
C GLY A 17 1.93 -4.47 -8.10
N VAL A 18 2.01 -3.16 -8.38
CA VAL A 18 2.77 -2.21 -7.56
C VAL A 18 2.21 -2.09 -6.14
N THR A 19 0.87 -2.06 -5.99
CA THR A 19 0.24 -2.05 -4.67
C THR A 19 0.60 -3.32 -3.88
N LEU A 20 0.59 -4.48 -4.53
CA LEU A 20 1.01 -5.73 -3.89
C LEU A 20 2.49 -5.72 -3.50
N ASP A 21 3.36 -5.17 -4.34
CA ASP A 21 4.79 -5.05 -4.06
C ASP A 21 5.03 -4.16 -2.83
N MET A 22 4.26 -3.08 -2.69
CA MET A 22 4.29 -2.22 -1.50
C MET A 22 3.80 -2.95 -0.25
N VAL A 23 2.68 -3.69 -0.34
CA VAL A 23 2.12 -4.46 0.78
C VAL A 23 3.14 -5.50 1.29
N ARG A 24 3.82 -6.19 0.36
CA ARG A 24 4.90 -7.15 0.66
C ARG A 24 6.11 -6.47 1.28
N ALA A 25 6.57 -5.36 0.73
CA ALA A 25 7.70 -4.60 1.28
C ALA A 25 7.42 -4.07 2.69
N LEU A 26 6.15 -3.78 3.00
CA LEU A 26 5.73 -3.31 4.32
C LEU A 26 5.45 -4.45 5.31
N GLY A 27 5.52 -5.72 4.90
CA GLY A 27 5.23 -6.86 5.77
C GLY A 27 3.80 -6.85 6.32
N ILE A 28 2.85 -6.24 5.60
CA ILE A 28 1.44 -6.24 5.98
C ILE A 28 0.91 -7.64 5.71
N ASP A 29 0.71 -8.39 6.79
CA ASP A 29 0.41 -9.81 6.79
C ASP A 29 -0.89 -10.13 6.03
N GLY A 30 -0.90 -11.23 5.27
CA GLY A 30 -2.10 -11.73 4.57
C GLY A 30 -2.05 -11.77 3.03
N CYS A 31 -0.89 -11.66 2.39
CA CYS A 31 -0.75 -11.78 0.92
C CYS A 31 -0.10 -13.09 0.44
N ASP A 32 0.10 -14.07 1.33
CA ASP A 32 0.68 -15.39 0.98
C ASP A 32 -0.17 -16.19 -0.02
N TRP A 33 -1.46 -15.86 -0.10
CA TRP A 33 -2.39 -16.45 -1.08
C TRP A 33 -2.13 -15.96 -2.51
N PHE A 34 -1.40 -14.85 -2.71
CA PHE A 34 -1.10 -14.30 -4.02
C PHE A 34 0.26 -14.82 -4.53
N PRO A 35 0.35 -15.31 -5.78
CA PRO A 35 1.60 -15.84 -6.33
C PRO A 35 2.78 -14.91 -6.12
N GLY A 36 3.94 -15.47 -5.76
CA GLY A 36 5.21 -14.73 -5.70
C GLY A 36 5.49 -13.97 -6.99
N PHE A 37 6.43 -13.03 -6.94
CA PHE A 37 6.87 -12.28 -8.11
C PHE A 37 7.06 -13.24 -9.30
N SER A 38 6.43 -12.92 -10.43
CA SER A 38 6.64 -13.73 -11.63
C SER A 38 8.08 -13.50 -12.05
N ASP A 39 8.90 -14.55 -12.13
CA ASP A 39 10.32 -14.49 -12.55
C ASP A 39 10.55 -13.87 -13.95
N GLY A 40 9.47 -13.49 -14.65
CA GLY A 40 9.49 -12.82 -15.95
C GLY A 40 8.92 -11.39 -15.96
N ALA A 41 8.69 -10.75 -14.80
CA ALA A 41 8.39 -9.32 -14.79
C ALA A 41 9.61 -8.58 -15.33
N ALA A 42 9.41 -7.86 -16.43
CA ALA A 42 10.40 -7.03 -17.10
C ALA A 42 11.31 -6.31 -16.08
N GLU A 43 12.60 -6.25 -16.39
CA GLU A 43 13.65 -5.42 -15.76
C GLU A 43 13.05 -4.43 -14.75
N SER A 44 13.19 -4.74 -13.44
CA SER A 44 12.56 -3.95 -12.38
C SER A 44 12.88 -2.47 -12.62
N ASP A 45 11.84 -1.67 -12.89
CA ASP A 45 12.00 -0.22 -13.07
C ASP A 45 12.80 0.31 -11.87
N PRO A 46 13.98 0.94 -12.08
CA PRO A 46 14.81 1.44 -11.00
C PRO A 46 14.05 2.36 -10.02
N ARG A 47 13.02 3.05 -10.51
CA ARG A 47 12.14 3.90 -9.68
C ARG A 47 11.29 3.08 -8.71
N LEU A 48 10.83 1.90 -9.14
CA LEU A 48 10.06 1.00 -8.30
C LEU A 48 10.95 0.41 -7.19
N SER A 49 12.14 -0.10 -7.56
CA SER A 49 13.07 -0.65 -6.56
C SER A 49 13.56 0.40 -5.56
N ASP A 50 13.83 1.63 -6.01
CA ASP A 50 14.21 2.75 -5.14
C ASP A 50 13.06 3.12 -4.19
N GLY A 51 11.84 3.23 -4.72
CA GLY A 51 10.64 3.53 -3.93
C GLY A 51 10.35 2.47 -2.86
N LEU A 52 10.44 1.17 -3.21
CA LEU A 52 10.25 0.08 -2.26
C LEU A 52 11.35 0.06 -1.18
N SER A 53 12.60 0.30 -1.56
CA SER A 53 13.72 0.39 -0.61
C SER A 53 13.50 1.53 0.39
N ARG A 54 13.08 2.70 -0.09
CA ARG A 54 12.78 3.85 0.76
C ARG A 54 11.60 3.61 1.70
N LEU A 55 10.56 2.91 1.25
CA LEU A 55 9.45 2.50 2.11
C LEU A 55 9.91 1.56 3.23
N ALA A 56 10.76 0.58 2.92
CA ALA A 56 11.32 -0.34 3.90
C ALA A 56 12.20 0.38 4.95
N GLU A 57 12.99 1.37 4.53
CA GLU A 57 13.77 2.22 5.44
C GLU A 57 12.88 3.02 6.39
N ILE A 58 11.85 3.68 5.87
CA ILE A 58 10.88 4.43 6.70
C ILE A 58 10.22 3.49 7.73
N LEU A 59 9.83 2.29 7.31
CA LEU A 59 9.23 1.31 8.21
C LEU A 59 10.21 0.90 9.33
N LYS A 60 11.48 0.67 8.98
CA LYS A 60 12.55 0.35 9.94
C LYS A 60 12.78 1.49 10.93
N GLU A 61 12.85 2.73 10.46
CA GLU A 61 13.00 3.94 11.31
C GLU A 61 11.83 4.10 12.29
N LYS A 62 10.62 3.66 11.90
CA LYS A 62 9.42 3.69 12.75
C LYS A 62 9.24 2.43 13.61
N GLY A 63 10.26 1.56 13.67
CA GLY A 63 10.23 0.36 14.51
C GLY A 63 9.28 -0.73 14.01
N GLY A 64 9.08 -0.84 12.70
CA GLY A 64 8.20 -1.84 12.11
C GLY A 64 6.71 -1.52 12.24
N LYS A 65 6.37 -0.32 12.74
CA LYS A 65 4.98 0.12 12.87
C LYS A 65 4.61 1.06 11.72
N LEU A 66 3.39 0.93 11.23
CA LEU A 66 2.81 1.92 10.34
C LEU A 66 2.78 3.30 11.02
N PRO A 67 2.87 4.40 10.25
CA PRO A 67 2.80 5.73 10.80
C PRO A 67 1.51 5.94 11.58
N ASP A 68 1.61 6.43 12.82
CA ASP A 68 0.46 6.82 13.63
C ASP A 68 -0.32 7.94 12.91
N ASN A 69 -1.55 7.67 12.51
CA ASN A 69 -2.43 8.63 11.82
C ASN A 69 -3.46 9.28 12.75
N GLY A 70 -3.37 9.04 14.07
CA GLY A 70 -4.28 9.58 15.07
C GLY A 70 -5.66 8.91 15.11
N LEU A 71 -5.85 7.83 14.35
CA LEU A 71 -7.09 7.05 14.33
C LEU A 71 -6.94 5.75 15.10
N ASP A 72 -8.01 5.32 15.75
CA ASP A 72 -8.09 3.98 16.34
C ASP A 72 -8.39 2.90 15.28
N ASP A 73 -8.36 1.63 15.68
CA ASP A 73 -8.58 0.49 14.78
C ASP A 73 -9.98 0.46 14.15
N SER A 74 -11.00 0.98 14.84
CA SER A 74 -12.36 1.04 14.32
C SER A 74 -12.46 2.13 13.24
N GLU A 75 -11.89 3.29 13.50
CA GLU A 75 -11.84 4.43 12.58
C GLU A 75 -10.98 4.10 11.35
N ASN A 76 -9.85 3.40 11.53
CA ASN A 76 -9.02 2.91 10.42
C ASN A 76 -9.78 1.91 9.54
N ARG A 77 -10.55 0.99 10.12
CA ARG A 77 -11.43 0.09 9.35
C ARG A 77 -12.53 0.85 8.62
N GLN A 78 -13.09 1.88 9.25
CA GLN A 78 -14.09 2.74 8.60
C GLN A 78 -13.48 3.52 7.43
N LEU A 79 -12.27 4.05 7.59
CA LEU A 79 -11.53 4.76 6.55
C LEU A 79 -11.23 3.82 5.36
N ALA A 80 -10.81 2.60 5.63
CA ALA A 80 -10.53 1.59 4.61
C ALA A 80 -11.81 1.14 3.85
N GLY A 81 -12.97 1.13 4.50
CA GLY A 81 -14.23 0.69 3.90
C GLY A 81 -15.07 1.79 3.24
N THR A 82 -14.84 3.06 3.57
CA THR A 82 -15.67 4.16 3.08
C THR A 82 -15.23 4.68 1.72
N HIS A 83 -16.19 4.84 0.81
CA HIS A 83 -15.98 5.44 -0.51
C HIS A 83 -16.59 6.84 -0.61
N ARG A 84 -17.08 7.38 0.52
CA ARG A 84 -17.72 8.70 0.57
C ARG A 84 -16.67 9.78 0.80
N PRO A 85 -16.49 10.74 -0.12
CA PRO A 85 -15.47 11.79 0.03
C PRO A 85 -15.57 12.57 1.35
N SER A 86 -16.79 12.88 1.79
CA SER A 86 -17.03 13.57 3.07
C SER A 86 -16.63 12.73 4.28
N GLY A 87 -16.85 11.41 4.23
CA GLY A 87 -16.42 10.49 5.29
C GLY A 87 -14.90 10.36 5.37
N ILE A 88 -14.24 10.29 4.20
CA ILE A 88 -12.77 10.30 4.11
C ILE A 88 -12.21 11.59 4.71
N ALA A 89 -12.73 12.75 4.29
CA ALA A 89 -12.28 14.05 4.79
C ALA A 89 -12.48 14.20 6.31
N ALA A 90 -13.61 13.73 6.84
CA ALA A 90 -13.89 13.77 8.27
C ALA A 90 -12.90 12.93 9.08
N LEU A 91 -12.60 11.70 8.65
CA LEU A 91 -11.67 10.81 9.33
C LEU A 91 -10.22 11.32 9.23
N ILE A 92 -9.80 11.83 8.07
CA ILE A 92 -8.47 12.45 7.94
C ILE A 92 -8.35 13.67 8.87
N GLY A 93 -9.37 14.54 8.89
CA GLY A 93 -9.40 15.71 9.76
C GLY A 93 -9.33 15.34 11.25
N LEU A 94 -10.07 14.31 11.66
CA LEU A 94 -10.05 13.79 13.02
C LEU A 94 -8.67 13.27 13.43
N GLY A 95 -8.05 12.43 12.59
CA GLY A 95 -6.72 11.87 12.86
C GLY A 95 -5.65 12.94 12.94
N LEU A 96 -5.64 13.90 12.00
CA LEU A 96 -4.72 15.04 12.04
C LEU A 96 -4.94 15.92 13.27
N GLY A 97 -6.21 16.18 13.63
CA GLY A 97 -6.55 16.98 14.81
C GLY A 97 -6.05 16.36 16.11
N ARG A 98 -6.15 15.04 16.27
CA ARG A 98 -5.60 14.35 17.46
C ARG A 98 -4.08 14.33 17.46
N ARG A 99 -3.45 14.18 16.29
CA ARG A 99 -1.99 14.07 16.18
C ARG A 99 -1.25 15.40 16.34
N PHE A 100 -1.87 16.50 15.92
CA PHE A 100 -1.21 17.82 15.83
C PHE A 100 -1.98 18.95 16.53
N GLY A 101 -3.15 18.67 17.12
CA GLY A 101 -4.00 19.68 17.76
C GLY A 101 -3.66 19.98 19.22
N GLU A 102 -2.74 19.23 19.84
CA GLU A 102 -2.16 19.61 21.13
C GLU A 102 -0.89 20.44 20.88
N GLY A 103 -1.06 21.76 20.97
CA GLY A 103 -0.02 22.79 20.97
C GLY A 103 -0.46 23.95 21.83
#